data_AF-A0AAF0X9B3-F1
#
_entry.id   AF-A0AAF0X9B3-F1
#
_cell.length_a   1.000
_cell.length_b   1.000
_cell.length_c   1.000
_cell.angle_alpha   90.00
_cell.angle_beta   90.00
_cell.angle_gamma   90.00
#
_symmetry.space_group_name_H-M   'P 1'
#
loop_
_entity.id
_entity.type
_entity.pdbx_description
1 polymer ?
#
loop_
_entity_poly.entity_id
_entity_poly.type
_entity_poly.pdbx_seq_one_letter_code
_entity_poly.pdbx_strand_id
1 'polypeptide(L)'
;MAVSISRKFFGSSGGYFRAICCRNHGGLTIGVRMSCIHETFFTRSPFSAFRNLSTSILTPESSEGTFPSDLLSTAQVITPERKIGLYQDLVIPVTNFNNEDKGFMVLAGDVFDVPIRKDIIHRVVRWQLAKRQQGTHSTKTISEVSGTGRKPWPQKGTGQARHGSRRGPQWRHGATMHGPKPRSHAIKLNKKVRRLGLKIALTARAAEGKLAIFDDLDVPTHKTKNIVNYLKHMENTKKLLLVDGGPIDEKLKLSTQNLHYVNVLPSIGLNVYSILLHDTLVMSRDAVNKIVERMHTPINR
;
A
#
# COMPACT_ATOMS: atom_id res chain seq x y z
N MET A 1 34.39 29.11 -34.44
CA MET A 1 33.26 29.95 -33.98
C MET A 1 32.86 29.49 -32.60
N ALA A 2 33.12 30.32 -31.60
CA ALA A 2 32.80 30.11 -30.19
C ALA A 2 31.41 30.68 -29.85
N VAL A 3 31.03 30.62 -28.56
CA VAL A 3 29.88 31.24 -27.86
C VAL A 3 28.71 30.27 -27.63
N SER A 4 28.12 30.08 -26.44
CA SER A 4 28.50 30.34 -25.03
C SER A 4 27.50 29.57 -24.15
N ILE A 5 27.96 29.07 -22.99
CA ILE A 5 27.11 28.51 -21.93
C ILE A 5 27.05 29.56 -20.82
N SER A 6 25.85 30.09 -20.54
CA SER A 6 25.64 31.05 -19.47
C SER A 6 25.34 30.35 -18.14
N ARG A 7 26.23 30.58 -17.16
CA ARG A 7 26.07 30.23 -15.74
C ARG A 7 25.22 31.29 -15.05
N LYS A 8 24.18 30.88 -14.31
CA LYS A 8 23.61 31.71 -13.24
C LYS A 8 23.90 31.07 -11.89
N PHE A 9 24.73 31.79 -11.13
CA PHE A 9 24.95 31.65 -9.70
C PHE A 9 23.65 31.93 -8.93
N PHE A 10 23.37 31.14 -7.91
CA PHE A 10 22.58 31.60 -6.76
C PHE A 10 23.33 31.21 -5.49
N GLY A 11 23.67 32.23 -4.71
CA GLY A 11 24.47 32.16 -3.50
C GLY A 11 23.70 31.60 -2.32
N SER A 12 24.44 30.87 -1.49
CA SER A 12 24.05 30.40 -0.17
C SER A 12 24.25 31.54 0.84
N SER A 13 23.16 32.02 1.46
CA SER A 13 23.21 32.82 2.68
C SER A 13 22.77 31.95 3.87
N GLY A 14 23.74 31.51 4.67
CA GLY A 14 23.50 30.86 5.95
C GLY A 14 23.07 31.89 6.99
N GLY A 15 21.95 31.61 7.67
CA GLY A 15 21.48 32.36 8.83
C GLY A 15 21.48 31.46 10.06
N TYR A 16 22.49 31.66 10.92
CA TYR A 16 22.51 31.16 12.29
C TYR A 16 21.38 31.83 13.09
N PHE A 17 20.47 31.06 13.69
CA PHE A 17 19.60 31.56 14.74
C PHE A 17 19.96 30.91 16.09
N ARG A 18 20.35 31.80 17.00
CA ARG A 18 20.82 31.56 18.36
C ARG A 18 19.74 30.92 19.25
N ALA A 19 20.18 30.00 20.10
CA ALA A 19 19.50 29.65 21.33
C ALA A 19 19.46 30.86 22.28
N ILE A 20 18.31 31.12 22.89
CA ILE A 20 18.16 32.05 24.01
C ILE A 20 17.68 31.23 25.21
N CYS A 21 18.52 31.17 26.23
CA CYS A 21 18.23 30.63 27.54
C CYS A 21 18.32 31.78 28.55
N CYS A 22 17.34 31.82 29.46
CA CYS A 22 17.32 32.48 30.78
C CYS A 22 17.41 34.02 30.87
N ARG A 23 16.40 34.64 31.50
CA ARG A 23 16.56 35.28 32.82
C ARG A 23 15.22 35.64 33.47
N ASN A 24 15.16 35.35 34.76
CA ASN A 24 14.11 35.58 35.74
C ASN A 24 14.34 36.94 36.42
N HIS A 25 13.27 37.66 36.80
CA HIS A 25 13.11 38.71 37.86
C HIS A 25 11.71 39.35 37.59
N GLY A 26 10.75 39.60 38.48
CA GLY A 26 10.61 39.55 39.93
C GLY A 26 9.66 40.70 40.38
N GLY A 27 8.59 40.39 41.14
CA GLY A 27 7.72 41.35 41.90
C GLY A 27 6.51 41.95 41.13
N LEU A 28 5.32 42.20 41.68
CA LEU A 28 4.85 42.34 43.07
C LEU A 28 3.28 42.23 43.15
N THR A 29 2.78 41.49 44.16
CA THR A 29 1.57 41.66 45.02
C THR A 29 0.17 42.03 44.47
N ILE A 30 -0.86 41.26 44.88
CA ILE A 30 -1.95 41.61 45.85
C ILE A 30 -2.70 40.31 46.23
N GLY A 31 -3.03 40.15 47.52
CA GLY A 31 -3.51 38.90 48.14
C GLY A 31 -5.02 38.72 48.24
N VAL A 32 -5.44 37.58 48.81
CA VAL A 32 -6.39 37.40 49.94
C VAL A 32 -6.68 35.88 50.15
N ARG A 33 -6.39 35.39 51.38
CA ARG A 33 -7.02 34.33 52.24
C ARG A 33 -7.48 32.99 51.60
N MET A 34 -7.38 31.79 52.20
CA MET A 34 -7.35 31.35 53.61
C MET A 34 -6.97 29.84 53.72
N SER A 35 -6.45 29.43 54.91
CA SER A 35 -6.33 28.07 55.53
C SER A 35 -5.43 27.01 54.85
N CYS A 36 -4.25 26.63 55.39
CA CYS A 36 -3.93 25.81 56.59
C CYS A 36 -4.51 24.37 56.47
N ILE A 37 -3.78 23.24 56.56
CA ILE A 37 -2.87 22.76 57.62
C ILE A 37 -1.90 21.65 57.07
N HIS A 38 -0.63 21.68 57.54
CA HIS A 38 0.45 20.66 57.72
C HIS A 38 0.41 19.28 56.99
N GLU A 39 1.45 18.85 56.24
CA GLU A 39 2.77 18.25 56.67
C GLU A 39 2.64 16.89 57.39
N THR A 40 3.43 15.82 57.21
CA THR A 40 4.80 15.61 56.69
C THR A 40 5.09 14.10 56.45
N PHE A 41 5.86 13.80 55.38
CA PHE A 41 7.07 12.93 55.27
C PHE A 41 7.09 11.37 55.33
N PHE A 42 7.85 10.83 54.34
CA PHE A 42 8.81 9.69 54.35
C PHE A 42 8.24 8.24 54.42
N THR A 43 8.64 7.20 53.66
CA THR A 43 9.90 6.81 52.99
C THR A 43 9.72 5.64 51.98
N ARG A 44 10.63 5.57 50.99
CA ARG A 44 11.29 4.41 50.32
C ARG A 44 10.53 3.12 49.88
N SER A 45 10.77 2.74 48.61
CA SER A 45 10.69 1.38 48.01
C SER A 45 11.92 0.50 48.41
N PRO A 46 12.21 -0.73 47.89
CA PRO A 46 11.59 -1.61 46.86
C PRO A 46 11.65 -3.17 47.16
N PHE A 47 11.39 -4.02 46.13
CA PHE A 47 11.84 -5.44 45.89
C PHE A 47 11.00 -6.70 46.29
N SER A 48 10.51 -7.38 45.22
CA SER A 48 10.57 -8.82 44.81
C SER A 48 10.19 -10.05 45.68
N ALA A 49 9.65 -11.05 44.93
CA ALA A 49 9.64 -12.53 45.09
C ALA A 49 8.44 -13.10 45.89
N PHE A 50 7.80 -14.23 45.55
CA PHE A 50 8.27 -15.52 45.04
C PHE A 50 7.21 -16.27 44.20
N ARG A 51 7.69 -17.19 43.36
CA ARG A 51 6.95 -18.30 42.74
C ARG A 51 6.42 -19.27 43.81
N ASN A 52 5.32 -19.96 43.53
CA ASN A 52 5.17 -21.38 43.90
C ASN A 52 4.40 -22.12 42.81
N LEU A 53 5.06 -23.15 42.28
CA LEU A 53 4.48 -24.21 41.45
C LEU A 53 3.75 -25.16 42.40
N SER A 54 2.53 -25.57 42.05
CA SER A 54 1.90 -26.74 42.66
C SER A 54 1.52 -27.71 41.55
N THR A 55 2.24 -28.82 41.52
CA THR A 55 1.93 -30.03 40.76
C THR A 55 1.04 -30.92 41.60
N SER A 56 -0.09 -31.37 41.06
CA SER A 56 -0.72 -32.60 41.54
C SER A 56 -1.02 -33.51 40.35
N ILE A 57 -0.42 -34.70 40.39
CA ILE A 57 -0.73 -35.85 39.56
C ILE A 57 -1.80 -36.62 40.31
N LEU A 58 -2.96 -36.85 39.69
CA LEU A 58 -3.90 -37.91 40.07
C LEU A 58 -4.48 -38.51 38.78
N THR A 59 -4.25 -39.80 38.58
CA THR A 59 -5.12 -40.72 37.83
C THR A 59 -5.70 -41.71 38.86
N PRO A 60 -6.76 -42.51 38.60
CA PRO A 60 -7.54 -42.72 37.38
C PRO A 60 -9.09 -42.65 37.59
N GLU A 61 -9.84 -42.61 36.49
CA GLU A 61 -11.29 -42.89 36.34
C GLU A 61 -12.32 -42.19 37.25
N SER A 62 -13.02 -41.19 36.71
CA SER A 62 -14.49 -41.10 36.78
C SER A 62 -15.01 -40.06 35.78
N SER A 63 -16.12 -40.43 35.17
CA SER A 63 -16.85 -39.73 34.14
C SER A 63 -17.46 -38.40 34.60
N GLU A 64 -17.63 -37.51 33.62
CA GLU A 64 -18.57 -36.39 33.60
C GLU A 64 -18.11 -35.06 34.21
N GLY A 65 -17.58 -34.22 33.33
CA GLY A 65 -17.43 -32.78 33.51
C GLY A 65 -17.55 -32.08 32.16
N THR A 66 -18.64 -32.37 31.43
CA THR A 66 -18.96 -31.69 30.17
C THR A 66 -19.14 -30.21 30.47
N PHE A 67 -18.26 -29.37 29.92
CA PHE A 67 -18.47 -27.92 29.93
C PHE A 67 -19.88 -27.62 29.42
N PRO A 68 -20.70 -26.83 30.14
CA PRO A 68 -22.04 -26.51 29.67
C PRO A 68 -21.94 -25.76 28.33
N SER A 69 -22.48 -26.38 27.29
CA SER A 69 -22.52 -25.87 25.92
C SER A 69 -23.32 -24.57 25.78
N ASP A 70 -24.10 -24.22 26.80
CA ASP A 70 -25.13 -23.18 26.75
C ASP A 70 -24.58 -21.76 26.93
N LEU A 71 -23.29 -21.62 27.25
CA LEU A 71 -22.61 -20.31 27.36
C LEU A 71 -21.78 -19.94 26.13
N LEU A 72 -21.73 -20.80 25.11
CA LEU A 72 -21.24 -20.44 23.79
C LEU A 72 -22.43 -20.02 22.96
N SER A 73 -22.79 -18.73 23.02
CA SER A 73 -23.62 -18.15 21.97
C SER A 73 -22.82 -18.24 20.67
N THR A 74 -23.11 -19.29 19.90
CA THR A 74 -22.64 -19.40 18.53
C THR A 74 -23.39 -18.31 17.78
N ALA A 75 -22.80 -17.12 17.70
CA ALA A 75 -23.15 -16.21 16.64
C ALA A 75 -22.89 -16.97 15.34
N GLN A 76 -23.94 -17.55 14.78
CA GLN A 76 -23.89 -18.14 13.47
C GLN A 76 -23.66 -16.98 12.51
N VAL A 77 -22.39 -16.75 12.18
CA VAL A 77 -22.06 -16.08 10.94
C VAL A 77 -22.68 -16.96 9.87
N ILE A 78 -23.77 -16.49 9.27
CA ILE A 78 -24.38 -17.12 8.10
C ILE A 78 -23.39 -16.89 6.95
N THR A 79 -22.33 -17.67 6.94
CA THR A 79 -21.52 -17.90 5.76
C THR A 79 -22.30 -18.95 4.98
N PRO A 80 -22.80 -18.66 3.76
CA PRO A 80 -23.39 -19.70 2.95
C PRO A 80 -22.31 -20.78 2.76
N GLU A 81 -22.64 -22.03 3.09
CA GLU A 81 -21.76 -23.18 2.84
C GLU A 81 -21.54 -23.31 1.33
N ARG A 82 -20.49 -22.66 0.83
CA ARG A 82 -20.15 -22.71 -0.60
C ARG A 82 -19.55 -24.08 -0.90
N LYS A 83 -20.31 -24.94 -1.57
CA LYS A 83 -19.75 -26.15 -2.21
C LYS A 83 -18.64 -25.71 -3.16
N ILE A 84 -17.40 -26.08 -2.84
CA ILE A 84 -16.21 -25.73 -3.61
C ILE A 84 -16.39 -26.29 -5.03
N GLY A 85 -16.64 -25.43 -6.02
CA GLY A 85 -16.78 -25.82 -7.43
C GLY A 85 -18.01 -25.28 -8.16
N LEU A 86 -19.02 -24.73 -7.47
CA LEU A 86 -20.16 -24.05 -8.10
C LEU A 86 -20.03 -22.54 -7.95
N TYR A 87 -19.90 -21.85 -9.07
CA TYR A 87 -19.97 -20.39 -9.14
C TYR A 87 -21.43 -19.96 -9.18
N GLN A 88 -21.81 -18.98 -8.37
CA GLN A 88 -23.18 -18.44 -8.37
C GLN A 88 -23.22 -17.07 -9.05
N ASP A 89 -24.18 -16.89 -9.95
CA ASP A 89 -24.43 -15.57 -10.53
C ASP A 89 -24.98 -14.64 -9.44
N LEU A 90 -24.44 -13.43 -9.37
CA LEU A 90 -24.81 -12.43 -8.37
C LEU A 90 -25.70 -11.38 -9.02
N VAL A 91 -26.74 -10.93 -8.32
CA VAL A 91 -27.57 -9.81 -8.76
C VAL A 91 -27.20 -8.60 -7.92
N ILE A 92 -26.95 -7.46 -8.57
CA ILE A 92 -26.56 -6.22 -7.90
C ILE A 92 -27.38 -5.04 -8.43
N PRO A 93 -27.82 -4.10 -7.57
CA PRO A 93 -28.49 -2.89 -8.01
C PRO A 93 -27.54 -2.01 -8.82
N VAL A 94 -28.08 -1.39 -9.87
CA VAL A 94 -27.38 -0.43 -10.70
C VAL A 94 -27.85 0.97 -10.32
N THR A 95 -26.91 1.83 -9.97
CA THR A 95 -27.20 3.21 -9.54
C THR A 95 -26.59 4.24 -10.50
N ASN A 96 -26.75 5.52 -10.17
CA ASN A 96 -26.16 6.65 -10.88
C ASN A 96 -25.46 7.59 -9.88
N PHE A 97 -24.79 8.65 -10.35
CA PHE A 97 -24.19 9.68 -9.48
C PHE A 97 -25.19 10.38 -8.56
N ASN A 98 -26.47 10.39 -8.92
CA ASN A 98 -27.54 10.95 -8.10
C ASN A 98 -28.12 9.94 -7.08
N ASN A 99 -27.58 8.72 -7.00
CA ASN A 99 -28.12 7.60 -6.22
C ASN A 99 -29.55 7.19 -6.64
N GLU A 100 -29.89 7.41 -7.91
CA GLU A 100 -31.14 6.92 -8.50
C GLU A 100 -30.98 5.44 -8.87
N ASP A 101 -31.97 4.62 -8.51
CA ASP A 101 -32.01 3.19 -8.86
C ASP A 101 -32.40 3.01 -10.33
N LYS A 102 -31.51 2.40 -11.11
CA LYS A 102 -31.67 2.14 -12.56
C LYS A 102 -31.84 0.64 -12.88
N GLY A 103 -32.40 -0.10 -11.91
CA GLY A 103 -32.67 -1.53 -12.01
C GLY A 103 -31.53 -2.41 -11.51
N PHE A 104 -31.51 -3.67 -11.96
CA PHE A 104 -30.55 -4.68 -11.52
C PHE A 104 -29.72 -5.19 -12.70
N MET A 105 -28.52 -5.67 -12.40
CA MET A 105 -27.68 -6.36 -13.36
C MET A 105 -27.16 -7.68 -12.79
N VAL A 106 -27.10 -8.70 -13.65
CA VAL A 106 -26.53 -10.00 -13.32
C VAL A 106 -25.02 -9.97 -13.55
N LEU A 107 -24.28 -10.41 -12.55
CA LEU A 107 -22.83 -10.61 -12.58
C LEU A 107 -22.51 -12.09 -12.74
N ALA A 108 -21.65 -12.39 -13.72
CA ALA A 108 -21.21 -13.74 -13.98
C ALA A 108 -20.43 -14.32 -12.78
N GLY A 109 -20.93 -15.41 -12.20
CA GLY A 109 -20.34 -16.05 -11.02
C GLY A 109 -18.90 -16.51 -11.25
N ASP A 110 -18.57 -16.92 -12.48
CA ASP A 110 -17.21 -17.38 -12.82
C ASP A 110 -16.15 -16.27 -12.71
N VAL A 111 -16.56 -15.00 -12.72
CA VAL A 111 -15.70 -13.82 -12.59
C VAL A 111 -15.78 -13.22 -11.20
N PHE A 112 -16.99 -13.12 -10.65
CA PHE A 112 -17.28 -12.38 -9.42
C PHE A 112 -17.48 -13.26 -8.17
N ASP A 113 -17.46 -14.59 -8.30
CA ASP A 113 -17.62 -15.54 -7.19
C ASP A 113 -16.52 -16.61 -7.14
N VAL A 114 -15.27 -16.23 -7.40
CA VAL A 114 -14.11 -17.13 -7.34
C VAL A 114 -13.57 -17.30 -5.91
N PRO A 115 -13.15 -18.51 -5.47
CA PRO A 115 -12.53 -18.71 -4.17
C PRO A 115 -11.38 -17.74 -3.88
N ILE A 116 -11.44 -17.07 -2.73
CA ILE A 116 -10.49 -16.02 -2.37
C ILE A 116 -9.12 -16.62 -2.07
N ARG A 117 -8.17 -16.40 -2.97
CA ARG A 117 -6.79 -16.93 -2.91
C ARG A 117 -5.76 -15.82 -2.76
N LYS A 118 -5.29 -15.62 -1.52
CA LYS A 118 -4.31 -14.58 -1.15
C LYS A 118 -2.95 -14.77 -1.82
N ASP A 119 -2.55 -16.02 -2.05
CA ASP A 119 -1.29 -16.39 -2.70
C ASP A 119 -1.18 -15.88 -4.15
N ILE A 120 -2.25 -16.02 -4.92
CA ILE A 120 -2.32 -15.56 -6.32
C ILE A 120 -2.30 -14.03 -6.38
N ILE A 121 -3.08 -13.36 -5.52
CA ILE A 121 -3.08 -11.90 -5.43
C ILE A 121 -1.67 -11.38 -5.15
N HIS A 122 -1.02 -11.92 -4.11
CA HIS A 122 0.33 -11.51 -3.72
C HIS A 122 1.33 -11.66 -4.86
N ARG A 123 1.29 -12.79 -5.60
CA ARG A 123 2.15 -13.02 -6.77
C ARG A 123 1.90 -12.00 -7.88
N VAL A 124 0.64 -11.68 -8.19
CA VAL A 124 0.29 -10.71 -9.22
C VAL A 124 0.71 -9.30 -8.83
N VAL A 125 0.51 -8.90 -7.58
CA VAL A 125 0.93 -7.58 -7.08
C VAL A 125 2.45 -7.42 -7.11
N ARG A 126 3.19 -8.43 -6.62
CA ARG A 126 4.66 -8.42 -6.70
C ARG A 126 5.15 -8.33 -8.14
N TRP A 127 4.51 -9.06 -9.06
CA TRP A 127 4.79 -8.99 -10.49
C TRP A 127 4.57 -7.57 -11.05
N GLN A 128 3.45 -6.93 -10.72
CA GLN A 128 3.15 -5.56 -11.16
C GLN A 128 4.17 -4.54 -10.62
N LEU A 129 4.50 -4.61 -9.34
CA LEU A 129 5.46 -3.71 -8.70
C LEU A 129 6.87 -3.89 -9.26
N ALA A 130 7.33 -5.13 -9.40
CA ALA A 130 8.65 -5.41 -9.95
C ALA A 130 8.78 -4.98 -11.42
N LYS A 131 7.72 -5.13 -12.22
CA LYS A 131 7.68 -4.68 -13.62
C LYS A 131 7.73 -3.16 -13.77
N ARG A 132 7.26 -2.39 -12.78
CA ARG A 132 7.30 -0.91 -12.81
C ARG A 132 8.67 -0.33 -12.47
N GLN A 133 9.58 -1.12 -11.88
CA GLN A 133 10.90 -0.62 -11.46
C GLN A 133 11.84 -0.42 -12.65
N GLN A 134 12.50 0.74 -12.70
CA GLN A 134 13.44 1.09 -13.78
C GLN A 134 14.84 0.49 -13.58
N GLY A 135 15.34 0.42 -12.34
CA GLY A 135 16.63 -0.19 -12.02
C GLY A 135 17.87 0.56 -12.54
N THR A 136 17.88 1.90 -12.48
CA THR A 136 18.97 2.77 -12.97
C THR A 136 20.16 2.92 -12.01
N HIS A 137 20.16 2.20 -10.88
CA HIS A 137 21.25 2.26 -9.93
C HIS A 137 22.55 1.76 -10.54
N SER A 138 23.63 2.53 -10.41
CA SER A 138 24.95 2.16 -10.93
C SER A 138 26.05 2.68 -10.02
N THR A 139 26.91 1.78 -9.56
CA THR A 139 28.17 2.11 -8.90
C THR A 139 29.34 1.92 -9.87
N LYS A 140 30.43 2.64 -9.62
CA LYS A 140 31.67 2.46 -10.39
C LYS A 140 32.45 1.26 -9.88
N THR A 141 32.71 0.33 -10.79
CA THR A 141 33.65 -0.78 -10.64
C THR A 141 35.08 -0.27 -10.78
N ILE A 142 36.05 -1.12 -10.45
CA ILE A 142 37.48 -0.76 -10.46
C ILE A 142 37.97 -0.23 -11.81
N SER A 143 37.40 -0.70 -12.92
CA SER A 143 37.72 -0.25 -14.27
C SER A 143 37.15 1.14 -14.59
N GLU A 144 36.00 1.49 -14.03
CA GLU A 144 35.28 2.75 -14.29
C GLU A 144 35.69 3.89 -13.36
N VAL A 145 36.33 3.58 -12.22
CA VAL A 145 36.89 4.60 -11.32
C VAL A 145 38.08 5.27 -12.01
N SER A 146 38.06 6.60 -12.04
CA SER A 146 39.15 7.42 -12.57
C SER A 146 40.38 7.29 -11.69
N GLY A 147 41.54 7.04 -12.28
CA GLY A 147 42.81 6.91 -11.58
C GLY A 147 43.86 6.16 -12.40
N THR A 148 45.11 6.20 -11.94
CA THR A 148 46.21 5.53 -12.64
C THR A 148 46.12 4.00 -12.53
N GLY A 149 46.41 3.31 -13.65
CA GLY A 149 46.63 1.87 -13.69
C GLY A 149 48.02 1.45 -13.20
N ARG A 150 48.92 2.41 -12.92
CA ARG A 150 50.28 2.15 -12.46
C ARG A 150 50.28 1.58 -11.05
N LYS A 151 51.12 0.57 -10.82
CA LYS A 151 51.35 -0.01 -9.49
C LYS A 151 51.92 1.06 -8.53
N PRO A 152 51.38 1.21 -7.31
CA PRO A 152 51.80 2.28 -6.40
C PRO A 152 53.25 2.20 -5.92
N TRP A 153 53.73 0.99 -5.63
CA TRP A 153 55.10 0.70 -5.18
C TRP A 153 55.52 -0.72 -5.56
N PRO A 154 56.84 -1.05 -5.59
CA PRO A 154 57.32 -2.39 -5.87
C PRO A 154 56.76 -3.43 -4.89
N GLN A 155 56.74 -4.70 -5.32
CA GLN A 155 56.14 -5.79 -4.54
C GLN A 155 56.80 -6.02 -3.17
N LYS A 156 58.07 -5.63 -3.03
CA LYS A 156 58.91 -5.81 -1.84
C LYS A 156 59.80 -4.56 -1.66
N GLY A 157 60.35 -4.37 -0.45
CA GLY A 157 61.32 -3.31 -0.14
C GLY A 157 60.76 -2.09 0.59
N THR A 158 59.45 -1.82 0.53
CA THR A 158 58.83 -0.63 1.14
C THR A 158 58.29 -0.82 2.56
N GLY A 159 58.21 -2.05 3.08
CA GLY A 159 57.60 -2.34 4.40
C GLY A 159 56.08 -2.11 4.50
N GLN A 160 55.43 -1.66 3.43
CA GLN A 160 53.98 -1.40 3.37
C GLN A 160 53.20 -2.63 2.89
N ALA A 161 51.87 -2.61 3.09
CA ALA A 161 50.96 -3.60 2.53
C ALA A 161 51.09 -3.68 1.00
N ARG A 162 50.87 -4.87 0.42
CA ARG A 162 51.03 -5.10 -1.02
C ARG A 162 49.77 -4.65 -1.76
N HIS A 163 49.92 -3.77 -2.75
CA HIS A 163 48.80 -3.28 -3.55
C HIS A 163 49.12 -3.27 -5.06
N GLY A 164 48.11 -3.65 -5.86
CA GLY A 164 48.18 -3.61 -7.32
C GLY A 164 47.72 -2.28 -7.92
N SER A 165 46.70 -1.64 -7.32
CA SER A 165 46.16 -0.35 -7.75
C SER A 165 45.62 0.45 -6.56
N ARG A 166 45.62 1.78 -6.67
CA ARG A 166 44.98 2.68 -5.69
C ARG A 166 43.46 2.80 -5.87
N ARG A 167 42.91 2.22 -6.94
CA ARG A 167 41.45 2.21 -7.22
C ARG A 167 40.70 1.08 -6.51
N GLY A 168 41.41 0.24 -5.76
CA GLY A 168 40.82 -0.86 -5.00
C GLY A 168 39.85 -0.37 -3.92
N PRO A 169 38.88 -1.19 -3.50
CA PRO A 169 37.82 -0.82 -2.56
C PRO A 169 38.31 -0.45 -1.16
N GLN A 170 39.46 -0.98 -0.74
CA GLN A 170 40.07 -0.67 0.54
C GLN A 170 40.60 0.77 0.62
N TRP A 171 40.80 1.40 -0.55
CA TRP A 171 41.28 2.77 -0.65
C TRP A 171 40.11 3.76 -0.59
N ARG A 172 40.35 4.93 0.02
CA ARG A 172 39.38 6.04 -0.02
C ARG A 172 39.14 6.47 -1.47
N HIS A 173 37.88 6.70 -1.84
CA HIS A 173 37.45 6.99 -3.21
C HIS A 173 37.74 5.86 -4.21
N GLY A 174 38.01 4.65 -3.72
CA GLY A 174 38.15 3.44 -4.51
C GLY A 174 36.81 2.91 -5.03
N ALA A 175 36.86 1.83 -5.80
CA ALA A 175 35.68 1.21 -6.38
C ALA A 175 34.78 0.52 -5.37
N THR A 176 33.49 0.41 -5.69
CA THR A 176 32.55 -0.41 -4.93
C THR A 176 32.62 -1.86 -5.45
N MET A 177 32.91 -2.84 -4.57
CA MET A 177 33.02 -4.25 -5.01
C MET A 177 31.67 -4.86 -5.37
N HIS A 178 30.75 -4.95 -4.42
CA HIS A 178 29.41 -5.54 -4.63
C HIS A 178 28.36 -4.44 -4.69
N GLY A 179 28.60 -3.46 -5.56
CA GLY A 179 27.67 -2.36 -5.76
C GLY A 179 26.61 -2.66 -6.83
N PRO A 180 25.47 -1.96 -6.79
CA PRO A 180 24.42 -2.11 -7.78
C PRO A 180 24.90 -1.79 -9.21
N LYS A 181 24.41 -2.57 -10.18
CA LYS A 181 24.54 -2.30 -11.61
C LYS A 181 23.17 -2.22 -12.27
N PRO A 182 22.99 -1.40 -13.32
CA PRO A 182 21.70 -1.24 -13.95
C PRO A 182 21.18 -2.59 -14.44
N ARG A 183 19.98 -2.95 -14.00
CA ARG A 183 19.35 -4.23 -14.32
C ARG A 183 17.84 -4.11 -14.33
N SER A 184 17.18 -4.97 -15.09
CA SER A 184 15.73 -5.09 -15.00
C SER A 184 15.33 -5.93 -13.77
N HIS A 185 14.30 -5.48 -13.07
CA HIS A 185 13.66 -6.24 -11.98
C HIS A 185 12.41 -7.00 -12.44
N ALA A 186 12.05 -6.90 -13.72
CA ALA A 186 10.80 -7.47 -14.23
C ALA A 186 10.82 -9.01 -14.16
N ILE A 187 9.82 -9.57 -13.50
CA ILE A 187 9.56 -11.02 -13.49
C ILE A 187 8.43 -11.35 -14.49
N LYS A 188 8.43 -12.57 -15.04
CA LYS A 188 7.36 -13.05 -15.94
C LYS A 188 6.27 -13.77 -15.13
N LEU A 189 5.01 -13.64 -15.57
CA LEU A 189 3.88 -14.32 -14.96
C LEU A 189 2.88 -14.79 -16.04
N ASN A 190 2.40 -16.03 -15.92
CA ASN A 190 1.51 -16.67 -16.89
C ASN A 190 0.23 -15.84 -17.10
N LYS A 191 -0.23 -15.74 -18.35
CA LYS A 191 -1.45 -15.00 -18.73
C LYS A 191 -2.68 -15.46 -17.91
N LYS A 192 -2.84 -16.79 -17.73
CA LYS A 192 -3.91 -17.40 -16.92
C LYS A 192 -3.89 -16.96 -15.45
N VAL A 193 -2.70 -16.92 -14.83
CA VAL A 193 -2.53 -16.50 -13.43
C VAL A 193 -2.87 -15.01 -13.26
N ARG A 194 -2.53 -14.17 -14.25
CA ARG A 194 -2.88 -12.75 -14.24
C ARG A 194 -4.40 -12.53 -14.32
N ARG A 195 -5.10 -13.25 -15.20
CA ARG A 195 -6.57 -13.19 -15.27
C ARG A 195 -7.23 -13.70 -13.99
N LEU A 196 -6.73 -14.82 -13.45
CA LEU A 196 -7.22 -15.38 -12.20
C LEU A 196 -7.07 -14.38 -11.03
N GLY A 197 -5.92 -13.71 -10.92
CA GLY A 197 -5.72 -12.68 -9.89
C GLY A 197 -6.69 -11.50 -10.03
N LEU A 198 -7.08 -11.13 -11.26
CA LEU A 198 -8.09 -10.11 -11.48
C LEU A 198 -9.49 -10.59 -11.05
N LYS A 199 -9.88 -11.82 -11.42
CA LYS A 199 -11.15 -12.44 -10.96
C LYS A 199 -11.25 -12.45 -9.44
N ILE A 200 -10.20 -12.91 -8.76
CA ILE A 200 -10.17 -12.95 -7.29
C ILE A 200 -10.28 -11.54 -6.69
N ALA A 201 -9.62 -10.54 -7.28
CA ALA A 201 -9.71 -9.16 -6.80
C ALA A 201 -11.11 -8.57 -6.95
N LEU A 202 -11.79 -8.84 -8.07
CA LEU A 202 -13.19 -8.44 -8.29
C LEU A 202 -14.13 -9.17 -7.34
N THR A 203 -13.94 -10.48 -7.16
CA THR A 203 -14.72 -11.29 -6.21
C THR A 203 -14.58 -10.75 -4.79
N ALA A 204 -13.36 -10.40 -4.36
CA ALA A 204 -13.14 -9.82 -3.04
C ALA A 204 -13.90 -8.50 -2.85
N ARG A 205 -13.94 -7.63 -3.87
CA ARG A 205 -14.70 -6.37 -3.80
C ARG A 205 -16.20 -6.58 -3.79
N ALA A 206 -16.70 -7.55 -4.58
CA ALA A 206 -18.10 -7.93 -4.57
C ALA A 206 -18.51 -8.53 -3.22
N ALA A 207 -17.72 -9.44 -2.66
CA ALA A 207 -17.96 -10.07 -1.37
C ALA A 207 -17.91 -9.07 -0.20
N GLU A 208 -17.08 -8.04 -0.28
CA GLU A 208 -17.04 -6.93 0.70
C GLU A 208 -18.18 -5.93 0.54
N GLY A 209 -19.01 -6.03 -0.52
CA GLY A 209 -20.04 -5.04 -0.83
C GLY A 209 -19.48 -3.67 -1.26
N LYS A 210 -18.19 -3.59 -1.61
CA LYS A 210 -17.49 -2.35 -2.02
C LYS A 210 -17.40 -2.19 -3.53
N LEU A 211 -18.11 -3.05 -4.27
CA LEU A 211 -18.31 -2.93 -5.70
C LEU A 211 -19.67 -2.27 -5.93
N ALA A 212 -19.67 -1.11 -6.58
CA ALA A 212 -20.88 -0.44 -7.04
C ALA A 212 -20.92 -0.40 -8.57
N ILE A 213 -22.12 -0.51 -9.14
CA ILE A 213 -22.29 -0.56 -10.59
C ILE A 213 -23.14 0.60 -11.03
N PHE A 214 -22.61 1.33 -12.00
CA PHE A 214 -23.22 2.50 -12.56
C PHE A 214 -23.77 2.17 -13.94
N ASP A 215 -24.93 2.74 -14.26
CA ASP A 215 -25.47 2.62 -15.62
C ASP A 215 -24.53 3.33 -16.61
N ASP A 216 -24.21 4.59 -16.30
CA ASP A 216 -23.29 5.42 -17.07
C ASP A 216 -22.44 6.29 -16.11
N LEU A 217 -21.26 6.72 -16.58
CA LEU A 217 -20.33 7.58 -15.86
C LEU A 217 -20.28 9.03 -16.40
N ASP A 218 -21.30 9.46 -17.16
CA ASP A 218 -21.41 10.85 -17.63
C ASP A 218 -21.66 11.83 -16.47
N VAL A 219 -20.99 12.97 -16.53
CA VAL A 219 -21.10 14.05 -15.54
C VAL A 219 -21.52 15.32 -16.28
N PRO A 220 -22.56 16.04 -15.81
CA PRO A 220 -23.10 17.18 -16.56
C PRO A 220 -22.08 18.31 -16.74
N THR A 221 -21.19 18.51 -15.76
CA THR A 221 -20.15 19.55 -15.78
C THR A 221 -18.82 19.02 -15.28
N HIS A 222 -17.71 19.57 -15.80
CA HIS A 222 -16.33 19.22 -15.43
C HIS A 222 -15.91 19.72 -14.02
N LYS A 223 -16.87 20.06 -13.15
CA LYS A 223 -16.59 20.62 -11.82
C LYS A 223 -16.28 19.50 -10.83
N THR A 224 -15.11 19.59 -10.19
CA THR A 224 -14.66 18.63 -9.16
C THR A 224 -15.65 18.50 -8.00
N LYS A 225 -16.38 19.58 -7.67
CA LYS A 225 -17.39 19.60 -6.60
C LYS A 225 -18.46 18.52 -6.76
N ASN A 226 -18.83 18.17 -8.00
CA ASN A 226 -19.84 17.14 -8.26
C ASN A 226 -19.36 15.77 -7.75
N ILE A 227 -18.12 15.39 -8.10
CA ILE A 227 -17.50 14.13 -7.67
C ILE A 227 -17.26 14.12 -6.15
N VAL A 228 -16.83 15.24 -5.58
CA VAL A 228 -16.61 15.36 -4.13
C VAL A 228 -17.92 15.23 -3.36
N ASN A 229 -19.00 15.85 -3.83
CA ASN A 229 -20.31 15.73 -3.22
C ASN A 229 -20.80 14.27 -3.29
N TYR A 230 -20.68 13.62 -4.45
CA TYR A 230 -21.00 12.20 -4.59
C TYR A 230 -20.23 11.32 -3.59
N LEU A 231 -18.91 11.52 -3.47
CA LEU A 231 -18.08 10.77 -2.54
C LEU A 231 -18.47 10.98 -1.07
N LYS A 232 -19.04 12.13 -0.71
CA LYS A 232 -19.58 12.38 0.64
C LYS A 232 -20.86 11.58 0.93
N HIS A 233 -21.65 11.27 -0.09
CA HIS A 233 -22.84 10.43 0.04
C HIS A 233 -22.49 8.96 0.22
N MET A 234 -21.33 8.52 -0.30
CA MET A 234 -20.82 7.17 -0.06
C MET A 234 -20.19 7.07 1.32
N GLU A 235 -20.92 6.50 2.28
CA GLU A 235 -20.37 6.23 3.60
C GLU A 235 -19.17 5.27 3.52
N ASN A 236 -18.20 5.44 4.43
CA ASN A 236 -17.06 4.52 4.62
C ASN A 236 -16.06 4.39 3.44
N THR A 237 -16.04 5.33 2.49
CA THR A 237 -15.10 5.33 1.36
C THR A 237 -13.97 6.36 1.55
N LYS A 238 -12.69 5.94 1.57
CA LYS A 238 -11.56 6.90 1.57
C LYS A 238 -10.97 7.07 0.18
N LYS A 239 -10.88 5.99 -0.61
CA LYS A 239 -10.34 6.00 -1.96
C LYS A 239 -11.28 5.31 -2.94
N LEU A 240 -11.53 5.97 -4.07
CA LEU A 240 -12.48 5.57 -5.09
C LEU A 240 -11.76 5.26 -6.41
N LEU A 241 -12.07 4.11 -7.00
CA LEU A 241 -11.64 3.75 -8.35
C LEU A 241 -12.85 3.70 -9.27
N LEU A 242 -12.91 4.61 -10.24
CA LEU A 242 -13.90 4.62 -11.31
C LEU A 242 -13.34 3.85 -12.52
N VAL A 243 -14.13 2.92 -13.05
CA VAL A 243 -13.78 2.13 -14.23
C VAL A 243 -14.82 2.33 -15.31
N ASP A 244 -14.38 2.87 -16.44
CA ASP A 244 -15.24 3.04 -17.61
C ASP A 244 -14.94 1.99 -18.68
N GLY A 245 -15.93 1.61 -19.47
CA GLY A 245 -15.82 0.57 -20.48
C GLY A 245 -15.07 1.06 -21.72
N GLY A 246 -15.16 2.35 -22.04
CA GLY A 246 -14.64 2.96 -23.26
C GLY A 246 -13.47 3.92 -23.05
N PRO A 247 -13.23 4.82 -24.02
CA PRO A 247 -12.38 5.99 -23.79
C PRO A 247 -13.03 6.86 -22.71
N ILE A 248 -12.23 7.32 -21.76
CA ILE A 248 -12.71 8.12 -20.64
C ILE A 248 -13.27 9.45 -21.17
N ASP A 249 -14.49 9.77 -20.78
CA ASP A 249 -15.10 11.07 -21.08
C ASP A 249 -14.25 12.24 -20.56
N GLU A 250 -14.16 13.32 -21.33
CA GLU A 250 -13.32 14.47 -21.02
C GLU A 250 -13.77 15.19 -19.75
N LYS A 251 -15.09 15.30 -19.52
CA LYS A 251 -15.61 15.98 -18.32
C LYS A 251 -15.30 15.15 -17.09
N LEU A 252 -15.49 13.82 -17.16
CA LEU A 252 -15.13 12.91 -16.08
C LEU A 252 -13.63 12.99 -15.78
N LYS A 253 -12.77 12.97 -16.80
CA LYS A 253 -11.32 13.08 -16.64
C LYS A 253 -10.91 14.40 -15.97
N LEU A 254 -11.42 15.54 -16.43
CA LEU A 254 -11.08 16.85 -15.87
C LEU A 254 -11.59 17.00 -14.43
N SER A 255 -12.78 16.47 -14.14
CA SER A 255 -13.37 16.53 -12.80
C SER A 255 -12.63 15.66 -11.76
N THR A 256 -11.90 14.64 -12.20
CA THR A 256 -11.22 13.66 -11.33
C THR A 256 -9.71 13.86 -11.24
N GLN A 257 -9.05 14.38 -12.28
CA GLN A 257 -7.58 14.51 -12.34
C GLN A 257 -6.95 15.27 -11.15
N ASN A 258 -7.66 16.24 -10.57
CA ASN A 258 -7.17 17.01 -9.43
C ASN A 258 -7.38 16.32 -8.07
N LEU A 259 -8.15 15.22 -8.01
CA LEU A 259 -8.51 14.52 -6.79
C LEU A 259 -7.54 13.35 -6.54
N HIS A 260 -6.71 13.44 -5.50
CA HIS A 260 -5.71 12.40 -5.20
C HIS A 260 -6.30 11.05 -4.73
N TYR A 261 -7.55 11.06 -4.26
CA TYR A 261 -8.26 9.88 -3.76
C TYR A 261 -9.25 9.27 -4.76
N VAL A 262 -9.46 9.90 -5.92
CA VAL A 262 -10.31 9.37 -7.00
C VAL A 262 -9.42 9.11 -8.22
N ASN A 263 -9.41 7.88 -8.70
CA ASN A 263 -8.74 7.55 -9.95
C ASN A 263 -9.74 7.02 -10.97
N VAL A 264 -9.55 7.38 -12.24
CA VAL A 264 -10.34 6.87 -13.37
C VAL A 264 -9.44 6.00 -14.23
N LEU A 265 -9.91 4.80 -14.57
CA LEU A 265 -9.23 3.89 -15.49
C LEU A 265 -10.21 3.40 -16.57
N PRO A 266 -9.76 3.20 -17.80
CA PRO A 266 -10.54 2.42 -18.76
C PRO A 266 -10.48 0.92 -18.39
N SER A 267 -11.47 0.14 -18.79
CA SER A 267 -11.62 -1.29 -18.52
C SER A 267 -10.39 -2.11 -18.97
N ILE A 268 -9.74 -1.69 -20.06
CA ILE A 268 -8.49 -2.25 -20.58
C ILE A 268 -7.32 -2.09 -19.59
N GLY A 269 -7.26 -0.97 -18.87
CA GLY A 269 -6.21 -0.61 -17.90
C GLY A 269 -6.43 -1.17 -16.49
N LEU A 270 -7.53 -1.93 -16.29
CA LEU A 270 -7.88 -2.47 -14.99
C LEU A 270 -6.80 -3.43 -14.47
N ASN A 271 -6.37 -3.21 -13.24
CA ASN A 271 -5.23 -3.91 -12.66
C ASN A 271 -5.47 -4.24 -11.18
N VAL A 272 -4.90 -5.36 -10.73
CA VAL A 272 -5.07 -5.86 -9.34
C VAL A 272 -4.57 -4.88 -8.30
N TYR A 273 -3.39 -4.27 -8.50
CA TYR A 273 -2.83 -3.29 -7.56
C TYR A 273 -3.76 -2.10 -7.31
N SER A 274 -4.34 -1.52 -8.36
CA SER A 274 -5.27 -0.40 -8.26
C SER A 274 -6.55 -0.82 -7.54
N ILE A 275 -7.11 -1.99 -7.82
CA ILE A 275 -8.30 -2.49 -7.11
C ILE A 275 -8.05 -2.63 -5.61
N LEU A 276 -6.86 -3.08 -5.21
CA LEU A 276 -6.50 -3.23 -3.80
C LEU A 276 -6.13 -1.91 -3.11
N LEU A 277 -5.57 -0.96 -3.86
CA LEU A 277 -5.19 0.34 -3.34
C LEU A 277 -6.40 1.23 -2.97
N HIS A 278 -7.51 1.04 -3.68
CA HIS A 278 -8.75 1.80 -3.47
C HIS A 278 -9.72 0.97 -2.65
N ASP A 279 -10.54 1.63 -1.83
CA ASP A 279 -11.48 0.94 -0.94
C ASP A 279 -12.70 0.48 -1.73
N THR A 280 -13.25 1.39 -2.53
CA THR A 280 -14.43 1.15 -3.37
C THR A 280 -14.09 1.18 -4.85
N LEU A 281 -14.77 0.29 -5.57
CA LEU A 281 -14.67 0.13 -7.01
C LEU A 281 -16.04 0.44 -7.61
N VAL A 282 -16.10 1.45 -8.47
CA VAL A 282 -17.30 1.77 -9.26
C VAL A 282 -17.01 1.42 -10.71
N MET A 283 -17.89 0.64 -11.33
CA MET A 283 -17.76 0.25 -12.73
C MET A 283 -19.00 0.66 -13.51
N SER A 284 -18.85 1.15 -14.74
CA SER A 284 -19.99 1.29 -15.65
C SER A 284 -20.49 -0.08 -16.11
N ARG A 285 -21.78 -0.16 -16.48
CA ARG A 285 -22.41 -1.37 -17.02
C ARG A 285 -21.64 -1.90 -18.23
N ASP A 286 -21.20 -1.01 -19.11
CA ASP A 286 -20.34 -1.32 -20.25
C ASP A 286 -18.97 -1.89 -19.82
N ALA A 287 -18.35 -1.33 -18.78
CA ALA A 287 -17.10 -1.85 -18.25
C ALA A 287 -17.24 -3.29 -17.76
N VAL A 288 -18.34 -3.61 -17.08
CA VAL A 288 -18.59 -4.98 -16.59
C VAL A 288 -18.72 -5.96 -17.75
N ASN A 289 -19.53 -5.64 -18.75
CA ASN A 289 -19.74 -6.49 -19.93
C ASN A 289 -18.41 -6.78 -20.65
N LYS A 290 -17.59 -5.74 -20.88
CA LYS A 290 -16.26 -5.89 -21.50
C LYS A 290 -15.29 -6.71 -20.66
N ILE A 291 -15.34 -6.59 -19.33
CA ILE A 291 -14.50 -7.40 -18.44
C ILE A 291 -14.92 -8.86 -18.50
N VAL A 292 -16.22 -9.15 -18.46
CA VAL A 292 -16.78 -10.51 -18.56
C VAL A 292 -16.38 -11.14 -19.90
N GLU A 293 -16.62 -10.44 -21.01
CA GLU A 293 -16.22 -10.86 -22.35
C GLU A 293 -14.72 -11.18 -22.42
N ARG A 294 -13.87 -10.30 -21.89
CA ARG A 294 -12.41 -10.50 -21.85
C ARG A 294 -12.01 -11.73 -21.03
N MET A 295 -12.77 -12.08 -19.99
CA MET A 295 -12.49 -13.25 -19.16
C MET A 295 -12.94 -14.55 -19.81
N HIS A 296 -14.07 -14.53 -20.52
CA HIS A 296 -14.61 -15.68 -21.27
C HIS A 296 -13.83 -15.96 -22.56
N THR A 297 -13.36 -14.92 -23.23
CA THR A 297 -12.55 -15.07 -24.46
C THR A 297 -11.31 -15.91 -24.18
N PRO A 298 -11.09 -17.05 -24.86
CA PRO A 298 -9.95 -17.92 -24.60
C PRO A 298 -8.62 -17.22 -24.84
N ILE A 299 -7.60 -17.59 -24.07
CA ILE A 299 -6.24 -17.07 -24.29
C ILE A 299 -5.64 -17.84 -25.47
N ASN A 300 -5.63 -17.22 -26.64
CA ASN A 300 -4.84 -17.71 -27.77
C ASN A 300 -3.35 -17.66 -27.38
N ARG A 301 -2.66 -18.79 -27.58
CA ARG A 301 -1.26 -18.98 -27.18
C ARG A 301 -0.35 -18.11 -28.03
#